data_AF-K0NLG1-F1
#
_entry.id   AF-K0NLG1-F1
#
_cell.length_a   1.000
_cell.length_b   1.000
_cell.length_c   1.000
_cell.angle_alpha   90.00
_cell.angle_beta   90.00
_cell.angle_gamma   90.00
#
_symmetry.space_group_name_H-M   'P 1'
#
loop_
_entity.id
_entity.type
_entity.pdbx_description
1 polymer ?
#
loop_
_entity_poly.entity_id
_entity_poly.type
_entity_poly.pdbx_seq_one_letter_code
_entity_poly.pdbx_strand_id
1 'polypeptide(L)'
;MTLGSTIFDDYLIPQSVWKVRKKELLQRAGLEGFESFQELEPELKKALKAQYRTTNKNIDSGKNPYAKVDDKGKLKVSTPKVEKDVSYTVTDLFPKNRFISLFEVLTTVNRLSNFSDCFEHWQIKHNREKPEEKTFFAGVMGYGCNLGIRKIARISRNINQNELENTVNWYFTNENLIQANDRILKLSERLQLLSLFKKESAKTGSTPFFWRFLARNGYCLNILDLPSIF
;
A
#
# COMPACT_ATOMS: atom_id res chain seq x y z
N MET A 1 2.12 6.72 31.55
CA MET A 1 2.50 5.38 31.05
C MET A 1 1.56 5.06 29.90
N THR A 2 1.82 5.60 28.72
CA THR A 2 1.01 5.37 27.51
C THR A 2 1.52 4.10 26.84
N LEU A 3 0.74 3.03 26.97
CA LEU A 3 0.88 1.83 26.15
C LEU A 3 0.80 2.27 24.68
N GLY A 4 1.76 1.81 23.87
CA GLY A 4 1.92 2.26 22.49
C GLY A 4 0.66 2.03 21.68
N SER A 5 0.13 3.11 21.09
CA SER A 5 -0.85 3.04 19.99
C SER A 5 -0.19 2.23 18.88
N THR A 6 -0.79 1.12 18.51
CA THR A 6 -0.36 0.42 17.29
C THR A 6 -0.81 1.28 16.11
N ILE A 7 -0.07 1.26 15.00
CA ILE A 7 -0.45 1.98 13.77
C ILE A 7 -1.88 1.68 13.30
N PHE A 8 -2.47 0.57 13.76
CA PHE A 8 -3.82 0.16 13.44
C PHE A 8 -4.89 0.89 14.29
N ASP A 9 -4.55 1.27 15.52
CA ASP A 9 -5.47 1.95 16.44
C ASP A 9 -5.84 3.35 15.94
N ASP A 10 -4.94 4.01 15.20
CA ASP A 10 -5.17 5.33 14.59
C ASP A 10 -6.23 5.29 13.47
N TYR A 11 -6.51 4.11 12.91
CA TYR A 11 -7.57 3.90 11.90
C TYR A 11 -8.92 3.49 12.51
N LEU A 12 -8.96 3.20 13.81
CA LEU A 12 -10.17 2.77 14.50
C LEU A 12 -10.88 3.96 15.15
N ILE A 13 -12.21 3.91 15.22
CA ILE A 13 -12.99 4.88 15.97
C ILE A 13 -12.62 4.71 17.46
N PRO A 14 -12.12 5.76 18.15
CA PRO A 14 -11.74 5.64 19.54
C PRO A 14 -12.91 5.13 20.38
N GLN A 15 -12.63 4.22 21.32
CA GLN A 15 -13.70 3.57 22.10
C GLN A 15 -14.56 4.56 22.88
N SER A 16 -13.97 5.67 23.34
CA SER A 16 -14.68 6.79 23.98
C SER A 16 -15.70 7.46 23.03
N VAL A 17 -15.29 7.70 21.78
CA VAL A 17 -16.14 8.28 20.73
C VAL A 17 -17.25 7.30 20.34
N TRP A 18 -16.91 6.02 20.15
CA TRP A 18 -17.90 4.99 19.81
C TRP A 18 -19.00 4.88 20.86
N LYS A 19 -18.66 4.83 22.16
CA LYS A 19 -19.65 4.71 23.24
C LYS A 19 -20.66 5.86 23.27
N VAL A 20 -20.23 7.09 22.94
CA VAL A 20 -21.09 8.28 22.99
C VAL A 20 -21.86 8.47 21.68
N ARG A 21 -21.21 8.25 20.54
CA ARG A 21 -21.73 8.63 19.20
C ARG A 21 -22.17 7.45 18.34
N LYS A 22 -22.27 6.24 18.90
CA LYS A 22 -22.62 5.00 18.18
C LYS A 22 -23.75 5.18 17.17
N LYS A 23 -24.90 5.72 17.60
CA LYS A 23 -26.10 5.88 16.75
C LYS A 23 -25.86 6.79 15.56
N GLU A 24 -25.23 7.94 15.80
CA GLU A 24 -24.89 8.91 14.75
C GLU A 24 -23.92 8.32 13.72
N LEU A 25 -22.91 7.57 14.19
CA LEU A 25 -21.93 6.92 13.33
C LEU A 25 -22.56 5.81 12.47
N LEU A 26 -23.46 5.01 13.04
CA LEU A 26 -24.20 3.98 12.31
C LEU A 26 -25.13 4.59 11.26
N GLN A 27 -25.81 5.69 11.59
CA GLN A 27 -26.65 6.43 10.64
C GLN A 27 -25.85 6.96 9.45
N ARG A 28 -24.72 7.62 9.70
CA ARG A 28 -23.85 8.12 8.63
C ARG A 28 -23.30 7.01 7.73
N ALA A 29 -23.09 5.82 8.28
CA ALA A 29 -22.62 4.65 7.54
C ALA A 29 -23.75 3.88 6.84
N GLY A 30 -25.03 4.22 7.05
CA GLY A 30 -26.17 3.45 6.55
C GLY A 30 -26.29 2.06 7.20
N LEU A 31 -25.77 1.90 8.43
CA LEU A 31 -25.70 0.63 9.17
C LEU A 31 -26.65 0.60 10.39
N GLU A 32 -27.72 1.40 10.37
CA GLU A 32 -28.69 1.49 11.47
C GLU A 32 -29.30 0.11 11.80
N GLY A 33 -29.55 -0.73 10.79
CA GLY A 33 -30.06 -2.10 10.98
C GLY A 33 -29.08 -3.08 11.62
N PHE A 34 -27.83 -2.67 11.89
CA PHE A 34 -26.78 -3.48 12.50
C PHE A 34 -26.44 -3.03 13.94
N GLU A 35 -27.27 -2.18 14.55
CA GLU A 35 -27.00 -1.61 15.88
C GLU A 35 -26.87 -2.67 16.98
N SER A 36 -27.74 -3.69 16.94
CA SER A 36 -27.84 -4.75 17.94
C SER A 36 -27.48 -6.09 17.32
N PHE A 37 -26.29 -6.61 17.65
CA PHE A 37 -25.87 -7.94 17.18
C PHE A 37 -26.79 -9.05 17.70
N GLN A 38 -27.35 -8.90 18.91
CA GLN A 38 -28.25 -9.90 19.50
C GLN A 38 -29.56 -10.06 18.71
N GLU A 39 -30.06 -8.97 18.13
CA GLU A 39 -31.26 -8.98 17.28
C GLU A 39 -30.94 -9.49 15.87
N LEU A 40 -29.76 -9.17 15.36
CA LEU A 40 -29.31 -9.54 14.01
C LEU A 40 -28.84 -11.01 13.90
N GLU A 41 -28.24 -11.54 14.97
CA GLU A 41 -27.69 -12.89 15.04
C GLU A 41 -28.68 -13.98 14.57
N PRO A 42 -29.95 -14.03 15.03
CA PRO A 42 -30.90 -15.05 14.57
C PRO A 42 -31.20 -14.93 13.06
N GLU A 43 -31.27 -13.72 12.52
CA GLU A 43 -31.52 -13.50 11.10
C GLU A 43 -30.34 -13.96 10.25
N LEU A 44 -29.12 -13.59 10.64
CA LEU A 44 -27.89 -14.03 9.97
C LEU A 44 -27.74 -15.56 10.03
N LYS A 45 -28.02 -16.18 11.17
CA LYS A 45 -28.00 -17.64 11.30
C LYS A 45 -29.03 -18.30 10.38
N LYS A 46 -30.23 -17.72 10.28
CA LYS A 46 -31.28 -18.22 9.39
C LYS A 46 -30.87 -18.09 7.92
N ALA A 47 -30.37 -16.92 7.50
CA ALA A 47 -29.89 -16.67 6.15
C ALA A 47 -28.72 -17.60 5.79
N LEU A 48 -27.74 -17.74 6.68
CA LEU A 48 -26.60 -18.64 6.51
C LEU A 48 -27.06 -20.10 6.34
N LYS A 49 -27.95 -20.58 7.22
CA LYS A 49 -28.50 -21.93 7.14
C LYS A 49 -29.28 -22.17 5.85
N ALA A 50 -30.05 -21.19 5.40
CA ALA A 50 -30.78 -21.26 4.14
C ALA A 50 -29.83 -21.35 2.94
N GLN A 51 -28.75 -20.56 2.96
CA GLN A 51 -27.73 -20.56 1.91
C GLN A 51 -26.97 -21.89 1.86
N TYR A 52 -26.59 -22.45 3.01
CA TYR A 52 -25.97 -23.78 3.07
C TYR A 52 -26.90 -24.86 2.51
N ARG A 53 -28.18 -24.87 2.91
CA ARG A 53 -29.16 -25.84 2.38
C ARG A 53 -29.31 -25.72 0.87
N THR A 54 -29.39 -24.50 0.35
CA THR A 54 -29.52 -24.25 -1.09
C THR A 54 -28.27 -24.70 -1.84
N THR A 55 -27.09 -24.33 -1.34
CA THR A 55 -25.80 -24.68 -1.93
C THR A 55 -25.59 -26.20 -1.96
N ASN A 56 -25.82 -26.88 -0.83
CA ASN A 56 -25.67 -28.33 -0.75
C ASN A 56 -26.68 -29.04 -1.65
N LYS A 57 -27.95 -28.62 -1.67
CA LYS A 57 -28.95 -29.17 -2.59
C LYS A 57 -28.56 -28.99 -4.06
N ASN A 58 -27.94 -27.86 -4.43
CA ASN A 58 -27.47 -27.61 -5.78
C ASN A 58 -26.26 -28.48 -6.16
N ILE A 59 -25.41 -28.81 -5.18
CA ILE A 59 -24.29 -29.75 -5.37
C ILE A 59 -24.84 -31.18 -5.54
N ASP A 60 -25.72 -31.62 -4.64
CA ASP A 60 -26.29 -32.98 -4.65
C ASP A 60 -27.14 -33.25 -5.90
N SER A 61 -27.89 -32.26 -6.36
CA SER A 61 -28.70 -32.36 -7.60
C SER A 61 -27.89 -32.18 -8.89
N GLY A 62 -26.56 -31.98 -8.80
CA GLY A 62 -25.69 -31.78 -9.96
C GLY A 62 -25.89 -30.45 -10.69
N LYS A 63 -26.70 -29.52 -10.15
CA LYS A 63 -26.89 -28.17 -10.71
C LYS A 63 -25.64 -27.31 -10.63
N ASN A 64 -24.73 -27.57 -9.69
CA ASN A 64 -23.43 -26.91 -9.61
C ASN A 64 -22.33 -27.79 -10.26
N PRO A 65 -21.93 -27.52 -11.51
CA PRO A 65 -20.91 -28.32 -12.19
C PRO A 65 -19.49 -28.12 -11.63
N TYR A 66 -19.29 -27.07 -10.84
CA TYR A 66 -17.99 -26.64 -10.30
C TYR A 66 -17.71 -27.15 -8.90
N ALA A 67 -18.64 -27.86 -8.27
CA ALA A 67 -18.45 -28.44 -6.94
C ALA A 67 -19.01 -29.86 -6.90
N LYS A 68 -18.17 -30.82 -6.50
CA LYS A 68 -18.56 -32.22 -6.32
C LYS A 68 -18.04 -32.73 -4.99
N VAL A 69 -18.81 -33.58 -4.32
CA VAL A 69 -18.34 -34.29 -3.12
C VAL A 69 -17.78 -35.64 -3.58
N ASP A 70 -16.59 -36.01 -3.11
CA ASP A 70 -16.02 -37.33 -3.40
C ASP A 70 -16.64 -38.44 -2.52
N ASP A 71 -16.34 -39.70 -2.84
CA ASP A 71 -16.85 -40.87 -2.11
C ASP A 71 -16.39 -40.92 -0.63
N LYS A 72 -15.42 -40.08 -0.24
CA LYS A 72 -14.90 -39.92 1.12
C LYS A 72 -15.50 -38.69 1.84
N GLY A 73 -16.47 -38.01 1.24
CA GLY A 73 -17.14 -36.83 1.81
C GLY A 73 -16.36 -35.52 1.66
N LYS A 74 -15.28 -35.48 0.87
CA LYS A 74 -14.47 -34.27 0.67
C LYS A 74 -15.02 -33.44 -0.50
N LEU A 75 -15.25 -32.15 -0.25
CA LEU A 75 -15.65 -31.20 -1.30
C LEU A 75 -14.49 -30.91 -2.25
N LYS A 76 -14.70 -31.19 -3.53
CA LYS A 76 -13.81 -30.83 -4.64
C LYS A 76 -14.43 -29.69 -5.43
N VAL A 77 -13.81 -28.52 -5.34
CA VAL A 77 -14.19 -27.33 -6.12
C VAL A 77 -13.30 -27.24 -7.36
N SER A 78 -13.92 -27.21 -8.53
CA SER A 78 -13.28 -27.03 -9.83
C SER A 78 -13.54 -25.61 -10.32
N THR A 79 -12.57 -24.72 -10.12
CA THR A 79 -12.65 -23.37 -10.68
C THR A 79 -12.46 -23.46 -12.20
N PRO A 80 -13.42 -23.03 -13.02
CA PRO A 80 -13.24 -23.01 -14.46
C PRO A 80 -12.03 -22.15 -14.82
N LYS A 81 -11.31 -22.59 -15.85
CA LYS A 81 -10.17 -21.84 -16.36
C LYS A 81 -10.72 -20.52 -16.87
N VAL A 82 -10.37 -19.42 -16.20
CA VAL A 82 -10.66 -18.08 -16.73
C VAL A 82 -9.95 -18.01 -18.06
N GLU A 83 -10.71 -17.95 -19.16
CA GLU A 83 -10.17 -17.58 -20.45
C GLU A 83 -9.51 -16.22 -20.23
N LYS A 84 -8.18 -16.19 -20.33
CA LYS A 84 -7.46 -14.93 -20.34
C LYS A 84 -7.86 -14.29 -21.66
N ASP A 85 -8.87 -13.43 -21.61
CA ASP A 85 -9.12 -12.49 -22.69
C ASP A 85 -7.77 -11.90 -23.05
N VAL A 86 -7.37 -12.02 -24.33
CA VAL A 86 -6.12 -11.46 -24.84
C VAL A 86 -6.31 -9.96 -25.00
N SER A 87 -6.83 -9.31 -23.96
CA SER A 87 -6.77 -7.89 -23.78
C SER A 87 -5.32 -7.58 -23.40
N TYR A 88 -4.67 -6.72 -24.19
CA TYR A 88 -3.38 -6.17 -23.84
C TYR A 88 -3.50 -5.57 -22.45
N THR A 89 -2.91 -6.23 -21.46
CA THR A 89 -2.89 -5.68 -20.11
C THR A 89 -1.87 -4.55 -20.10
N VAL A 90 -2.04 -3.53 -19.26
CA VAL A 90 -1.05 -2.45 -19.13
C VAL A 90 0.35 -3.03 -18.81
N THR A 91 0.41 -4.22 -18.21
CA THR A 91 1.62 -5.01 -17.99
C THR A 91 2.41 -5.33 -19.27
N ASP A 92 1.74 -5.46 -20.42
CA ASP A 92 2.38 -5.72 -21.72
C ASP A 92 3.05 -4.48 -22.32
N LEU A 93 2.72 -3.27 -21.83
CA LEU A 93 3.41 -2.03 -22.19
C LEU A 93 4.77 -1.90 -21.50
N PHE A 94 5.04 -2.69 -20.46
CA PHE A 94 6.30 -2.64 -19.73
C PHE A 94 7.29 -3.70 -20.25
N PRO A 95 8.60 -3.37 -20.25
CA PRO A 95 9.61 -4.33 -20.66
C PRO A 95 9.66 -5.53 -19.71
N LYS A 96 9.47 -6.74 -20.25
CA LYS A 96 9.32 -7.99 -19.46
C LYS A 96 10.60 -8.44 -18.76
N ASN A 97 11.78 -8.13 -19.32
CA ASN A 97 13.09 -8.55 -18.81
C ASN A 97 14.06 -7.37 -18.62
N ARG A 98 13.60 -6.27 -18.02
CA ARG A 98 14.48 -5.14 -17.69
C ARG A 98 14.65 -5.00 -16.19
N PHE A 99 15.88 -5.16 -15.72
CA PHE A 99 16.25 -4.78 -14.36
C PHE A 99 16.63 -3.31 -14.35
N ILE A 100 15.91 -2.51 -13.55
CA ILE A 100 16.20 -1.09 -13.34
C ILE A 100 16.65 -0.97 -11.89
N SER A 101 17.82 -0.36 -11.67
CA SER A 101 18.31 -0.17 -10.31
C SER A 101 17.48 0.89 -9.58
N LEU A 102 17.29 0.74 -8.26
CA LEU A 102 16.60 1.76 -7.46
C LEU A 102 17.30 3.13 -7.57
N PHE A 103 18.62 3.14 -7.70
CA PHE A 103 19.40 4.35 -7.94
C PHE A 103 19.02 5.06 -9.26
N GLU A 104 18.85 4.31 -10.34
CA GLU A 104 18.40 4.83 -11.65
C GLU A 104 16.99 5.39 -11.56
N VAL A 105 16.09 4.72 -10.82
CA VAL A 105 14.74 5.21 -10.55
C VAL A 105 14.79 6.54 -9.81
N LEU A 106 15.53 6.62 -8.69
CA LEU A 106 15.65 7.83 -7.88
C LEU A 106 16.27 8.99 -8.67
N THR A 107 17.30 8.71 -9.48
CA THR A 107 17.92 9.72 -10.34
C THR A 107 16.92 10.24 -11.38
N THR A 108 16.15 9.34 -11.99
CA THR A 108 15.14 9.73 -13.00
C THR A 108 14.00 10.54 -12.38
N VAL A 109 13.52 10.13 -11.21
CA VAL A 109 12.50 10.87 -10.46
C VAL A 109 13.06 12.23 -10.04
N ASN A 110 14.29 12.29 -9.54
CA ASN A 110 14.91 13.55 -9.14
C ASN A 110 15.02 14.53 -10.29
N ARG A 111 15.45 14.07 -11.47
CA ARG A 111 15.52 14.91 -12.68
C ARG A 111 14.18 15.54 -13.06
N LEU A 112 13.06 14.91 -12.70
CA LEU A 112 11.72 15.36 -13.07
C LEU A 112 11.00 16.15 -11.95
N SER A 113 11.24 15.83 -10.69
CA SER A 113 10.58 16.47 -9.55
C SER A 113 11.50 17.42 -8.76
N ASN A 114 12.81 17.35 -8.96
CA ASN A 114 13.83 18.02 -8.17
C ASN A 114 13.58 17.87 -6.66
N PHE A 115 13.23 16.66 -6.22
CA PHE A 115 12.91 16.43 -4.80
C PHE A 115 14.14 16.57 -3.91
N SER A 116 15.35 16.34 -4.43
CA SER A 116 16.59 16.52 -3.67
C SER A 116 16.82 17.97 -3.23
N ASP A 117 16.16 18.93 -3.88
CA ASP A 117 16.27 20.34 -3.53
C ASP A 117 15.52 20.69 -2.23
N CYS A 118 14.53 19.89 -1.84
CA CYS A 118 13.83 20.04 -0.58
C CYS A 118 14.69 19.70 0.64
N PHE A 119 15.82 19.00 0.46
CA PHE A 119 16.74 18.70 1.54
C PHE A 119 17.60 19.93 1.84
N GLU A 120 17.08 20.79 2.71
CA GLU A 120 17.77 21.95 3.27
C GLU A 120 18.43 21.61 4.61
N HIS A 121 19.58 22.22 4.89
CA HIS A 121 20.31 21.96 6.13
C HIS A 121 19.53 22.53 7.33
N TRP A 122 19.35 21.74 8.39
CA TRP A 122 18.59 22.13 9.59
C TRP A 122 19.09 23.43 10.26
N GLN A 123 20.39 23.75 10.15
CA GLN A 123 20.95 25.02 10.64
C GLN A 123 21.49 25.90 9.50
N ILE A 124 20.94 27.11 9.36
CA ILE A 124 21.35 28.12 8.35
C ILE A 124 22.69 28.80 8.70
N LYS A 125 23.27 28.51 9.89
CA LYS A 125 24.33 29.32 10.49
C LYS A 125 25.74 29.13 9.92
N HIS A 126 25.99 28.06 9.15
CA HIS A 126 27.27 27.86 8.46
C HIS A 126 27.01 27.24 7.08
N ASN A 127 27.40 27.97 6.04
CA ASN A 127 27.24 27.57 4.64
C ASN A 127 28.22 26.43 4.29
N ARG A 128 27.93 25.22 4.76
CA ARG A 128 28.59 24.00 4.27
C ARG A 128 28.07 23.70 2.87
N GLU A 129 28.97 23.29 2.00
CA GLU A 129 28.62 22.86 0.65
C GLU A 129 27.62 21.69 0.73
N LYS A 130 26.55 21.79 -0.07
CA LYS A 130 25.48 20.79 -0.07
C LYS A 130 26.06 19.45 -0.55
N PRO A 131 25.76 18.33 0.13
CA PRO A 131 26.18 17.00 -0.31
C PRO A 131 25.73 16.69 -1.75
N GLU A 132 26.43 15.80 -2.43
CA GLU A 132 26.04 15.36 -3.76
C GLU A 132 24.68 14.61 -3.75
N GLU A 133 23.94 14.69 -4.86
CA GLU A 133 22.63 14.02 -5.02
C GLU A 133 22.68 12.52 -4.70
N LYS A 134 23.78 11.86 -5.07
CA LYS A 134 24.01 10.43 -4.79
C LYS A 134 23.96 10.11 -3.30
N THR A 135 24.40 11.04 -2.44
CA THR A 135 24.41 10.89 -0.98
C THR A 135 22.98 11.00 -0.43
N PHE A 136 22.15 11.88 -1.00
CA PHE A 136 20.71 11.93 -0.67
C PHE A 136 19.99 10.65 -1.12
N PHE A 137 20.27 10.14 -2.32
CA PHE A 137 19.66 8.88 -2.79
C PHE A 137 20.05 7.70 -1.90
N ALA A 138 21.30 7.62 -1.46
CA ALA A 138 21.75 6.62 -0.50
C ALA A 138 21.02 6.73 0.85
N GLY A 139 20.77 7.95 1.34
CA GLY A 139 19.99 8.20 2.55
C GLY A 139 18.54 7.71 2.41
N VAL A 140 17.90 8.06 1.29
CA VAL A 140 16.55 7.61 0.95
C VAL A 140 16.48 6.10 0.84
N MET A 141 17.46 5.43 0.22
CA MET A 141 17.50 3.96 0.16
C MET A 141 17.72 3.32 1.53
N GLY A 142 18.56 3.93 2.37
CA GLY A 142 18.89 3.40 3.69
C GLY A 142 17.70 3.40 4.64
N TYR A 143 16.93 4.49 4.66
CA TYR A 143 15.67 4.56 5.42
C TYR A 143 14.50 3.89 4.69
N GLY A 144 14.33 4.13 3.39
CA GLY A 144 13.16 3.70 2.59
C GLY A 144 13.09 2.23 2.24
N CYS A 145 14.21 1.53 2.27
CA CYS A 145 14.22 0.09 2.11
C CYS A 145 14.48 -0.63 3.44
N ASN A 146 14.49 0.10 4.57
CA ASN A 146 14.84 -0.42 5.90
C ASN A 146 16.18 -1.21 5.89
N LEU A 147 17.15 -0.75 5.07
CA LEU A 147 18.45 -1.40 4.93
C LEU A 147 19.45 -0.88 5.97
N GLY A 148 19.21 0.31 6.49
CA GLY A 148 20.07 1.00 7.44
C GLY A 148 21.20 1.77 6.77
N ILE A 149 21.49 2.97 7.29
CA ILE A 149 22.45 3.92 6.72
C ILE A 149 23.87 3.32 6.61
N ARG A 150 24.33 2.64 7.66
CA ARG A 150 25.65 1.99 7.68
C ARG A 150 25.82 0.90 6.63
N LYS A 151 24.76 0.12 6.40
CA LYS A 151 24.77 -0.97 5.41
C LYS A 151 24.84 -0.40 4.00
N ILE A 152 24.07 0.66 3.73
CA ILE A 152 24.10 1.37 2.44
C ILE A 152 25.46 2.02 2.19
N ALA A 153 26.04 2.70 3.17
CA ALA A 153 27.37 3.31 3.03
C ALA A 153 28.43 2.29 2.60
N ARG A 154 28.40 1.09 3.21
CA ARG A 154 29.37 0.02 2.90
C ARG A 154 29.24 -0.56 1.49
N ILE A 155 28.04 -0.62 0.93
CA ILE A 155 27.80 -1.18 -0.41
C ILE A 155 27.84 -0.13 -1.53
N SER A 156 27.79 1.15 -1.16
CA SER A 156 27.82 2.25 -2.11
C SER A 156 29.26 2.56 -2.51
N ARG A 157 29.52 2.63 -3.83
CA ARG A 157 30.81 3.12 -4.33
C ARG A 157 30.83 4.64 -4.19
N ASN A 158 31.91 5.19 -3.63
CA ASN A 158 32.17 6.63 -3.53
C ASN A 158 31.23 7.42 -2.60
N ILE A 159 30.73 6.79 -1.52
CA ILE A 159 30.00 7.49 -0.45
C ILE A 159 30.67 7.14 0.87
N ASN A 160 31.16 8.14 1.60
CA ASN A 160 31.74 7.92 2.92
C ASN A 160 30.63 7.70 3.96
N GLN A 161 30.78 6.72 4.86
CA GLN A 161 29.82 6.48 5.92
C GLN A 161 29.56 7.72 6.79
N ASN A 162 30.61 8.45 7.17
CA ASN A 162 30.48 9.66 7.99
C ASN A 162 29.75 10.77 7.24
N GLU A 163 29.99 10.89 5.94
CA GLU A 163 29.30 11.86 5.07
C GLU A 163 27.81 11.53 4.96
N LEU A 164 27.47 10.25 4.77
CA LEU A 164 26.09 9.80 4.69
C LEU A 164 25.34 9.96 6.02
N GLU A 165 25.96 9.56 7.13
CA GLU A 165 25.37 9.72 8.48
C GLU A 165 25.12 11.21 8.78
N ASN A 166 26.08 12.09 8.46
CA ASN A 166 25.89 13.53 8.62
C ASN A 166 24.79 14.07 7.70
N THR A 167 24.79 13.71 6.42
CA THR A 167 23.77 14.16 5.46
C THR A 167 22.38 13.80 5.95
N VAL A 168 22.19 12.58 6.40
CA VAL A 168 20.91 12.11 6.90
C VAL A 168 20.50 12.85 8.17
N ASN A 169 21.41 12.98 9.15
CA ASN A 169 21.11 13.66 10.41
C ASN A 169 20.74 15.14 10.25
N TRP A 170 21.37 15.84 9.30
CA TRP A 170 21.22 17.29 9.17
C TRP A 170 20.20 17.73 8.12
N TYR A 171 19.89 16.88 7.15
CA TYR A 171 19.01 17.23 6.03
C TYR A 171 17.69 16.45 5.99
N PHE A 172 17.56 15.29 6.64
CA PHE A 172 16.33 14.50 6.65
C PHE A 172 15.40 14.92 7.81
N THR A 173 15.06 16.20 7.84
CA THR A 173 14.04 16.72 8.76
C THR A 173 12.66 16.25 8.31
N ASN A 174 11.70 16.23 9.23
CA ASN A 174 10.34 15.83 8.91
C ASN A 174 9.72 16.76 7.84
N GLU A 175 9.97 18.06 7.96
CA GLU A 175 9.50 19.07 7.00
C GLU A 175 10.09 18.86 5.60
N ASN A 176 11.38 18.55 5.51
CA ASN A 176 12.05 18.29 4.22
C ASN A 176 11.51 17.02 3.56
N LEU A 177 11.26 15.98 4.36
CA LEU A 177 10.70 14.72 3.87
C LEU A 177 9.28 14.90 3.34
N ILE A 178 8.43 15.65 4.05
CA ILE A 178 7.08 15.98 3.59
C ILE A 178 7.13 16.74 2.27
N GLN A 179 7.95 17.80 2.18
CA GLN A 179 8.08 18.60 0.96
C GLN A 179 8.62 17.79 -0.23
N ALA A 180 9.62 16.93 0.00
CA ALA A 180 10.15 16.04 -1.02
C ALA A 180 9.07 15.07 -1.53
N ASN A 181 8.28 14.50 -0.62
CA ASN A 181 7.16 13.62 -0.96
C ASN A 181 6.10 14.36 -1.77
N ASP A 182 5.70 15.57 -1.37
CA ASP A 182 4.72 16.39 -2.09
C ASP A 182 5.17 16.69 -3.52
N ARG A 183 6.46 16.93 -3.77
CA ARG A 183 6.99 17.11 -5.14
C ARG A 183 6.87 15.84 -5.97
N ILE A 184 7.12 14.67 -5.38
CA ILE A 184 6.96 13.38 -6.05
C ILE A 184 5.47 13.10 -6.34
N LEU A 185 4.58 13.40 -5.41
CA LEU A 185 3.13 13.25 -5.59
C LEU A 185 2.61 14.15 -6.71
N LYS A 186 3.03 15.42 -6.75
CA LYS A 186 2.69 16.35 -7.85
C LYS A 186 3.17 15.84 -9.21
N LEU A 187 4.35 15.21 -9.27
CA LEU A 187 4.83 14.58 -10.50
C LEU A 187 3.94 13.38 -10.87
N SER A 188 3.60 12.54 -9.90
CA SER A 188 2.73 11.37 -10.08
C SER A 188 1.35 11.74 -10.65
N GLU A 189 0.77 12.85 -10.18
CA GLU A 189 -0.52 13.37 -10.68
C GLU A 189 -0.47 13.82 -12.14
N ARG A 190 0.68 14.32 -12.62
CA ARG A 190 0.87 14.72 -14.02
C ARG A 190 1.00 13.53 -14.98
N LEU A 191 1.30 12.34 -14.48
CA LEU A 191 1.45 11.13 -15.30
C LEU A 191 0.08 10.54 -15.63
N GLN A 192 -0.38 10.75 -16.86
CA GLN A 192 -1.69 10.28 -17.35
C GLN A 192 -1.89 8.76 -17.20
N LEU A 193 -0.83 7.97 -17.24
CA LEU A 193 -0.92 6.52 -17.02
C LEU A 193 -1.37 6.18 -15.59
N LEU A 194 -0.90 6.93 -14.58
CA LEU A 194 -1.22 6.68 -13.18
C LEU A 194 -2.67 7.06 -12.83
N SER A 195 -3.23 8.08 -13.48
CA SER A 195 -4.64 8.44 -13.30
C SER A 195 -5.59 7.35 -13.85
N LEU A 196 -5.21 6.68 -14.94
CA LEU A 196 -5.93 5.51 -15.46
C LEU A 196 -5.89 4.33 -14.48
N PHE A 197 -4.72 4.05 -13.88
CA PHE A 197 -4.60 3.01 -12.84
C PHE A 197 -5.45 3.31 -11.60
N LYS A 198 -5.42 4.56 -11.08
CA LYS A 198 -6.26 4.96 -9.94
C LYS A 198 -7.75 4.72 -10.24
N LYS A 199 -8.20 5.07 -11.45
CA LYS A 199 -9.60 4.94 -11.88
C LYS A 199 -10.07 3.49 -12.01
N GLU A 200 -9.21 2.57 -12.43
CA GLU A 200 -9.54 1.13 -12.46
C GLU A 200 -9.56 0.51 -11.06
N SER A 201 -8.63 0.88 -10.18
CA SER A 201 -8.62 0.40 -8.79
C SER A 201 -9.81 0.89 -7.95
N ALA A 202 -10.45 2.00 -8.31
CA ALA A 202 -11.64 2.51 -7.63
C ALA A 202 -12.94 1.79 -8.06
N LYS A 203 -12.97 1.22 -9.27
CA LYS A 203 -14.16 0.53 -9.82
C LYS A 203 -14.30 -0.91 -9.34
N THR A 204 -13.19 -1.52 -8.93
CA THR A 204 -13.17 -2.87 -8.38
C THR A 204 -12.93 -2.67 -6.90
N GLY A 205 -13.88 -2.98 -6.02
CA GLY A 205 -13.74 -2.87 -4.55
C GLY A 205 -12.72 -3.86 -3.96
N SER A 206 -11.59 -4.02 -4.63
CA SER A 206 -10.51 -4.95 -4.40
C SER A 206 -9.23 -4.13 -4.42
N THR A 207 -8.45 -4.27 -3.36
CA THR A 207 -7.13 -3.65 -3.16
C THR A 207 -6.38 -3.35 -4.46
N PRO A 208 -5.84 -2.12 -4.64
CA PRO A 208 -5.29 -1.70 -5.92
C PRO A 208 -4.29 -2.71 -6.45
N PHE A 209 -4.48 -3.13 -7.70
CA PHE A 209 -3.61 -4.08 -8.41
C PHE A 209 -2.12 -3.69 -8.36
N PHE A 210 -1.84 -2.39 -8.22
CA PHE A 210 -0.49 -1.84 -8.02
C PHE A 210 0.18 -2.38 -6.75
N TRP A 211 -0.52 -2.40 -5.61
CA TRP A 211 0.00 -2.95 -4.35
C TRP A 211 0.18 -4.47 -4.43
N ARG A 212 -0.71 -5.15 -5.16
CA ARG A 212 -0.62 -6.59 -5.40
C ARG A 212 0.53 -6.95 -6.35
N PHE A 213 0.90 -6.07 -7.28
CA PHE A 213 2.05 -6.22 -8.18
C PHE A 213 3.38 -5.98 -7.46
N LEU A 214 3.46 -4.97 -6.58
CA LEU A 214 4.64 -4.71 -5.75
C LEU A 214 4.88 -5.82 -4.72
N ALA A 215 3.82 -6.30 -4.04
CA ALA A 215 3.91 -7.42 -3.10
C ALA A 215 4.31 -8.74 -3.77
N ARG A 216 3.89 -8.98 -5.02
CA ARG A 216 4.22 -10.21 -5.77
C ARG A 216 5.64 -10.24 -6.33
N ASN A 217 6.31 -9.09 -6.43
CA ASN A 217 7.70 -8.97 -6.89
C ASN A 217 8.72 -8.70 -5.78
N GLY A 218 8.33 -8.81 -4.50
CA GLY A 218 9.26 -8.76 -3.36
C GLY A 218 9.84 -7.37 -3.04
N TYR A 219 9.26 -6.29 -3.58
CA TYR A 219 9.67 -4.93 -3.25
C TYR A 219 8.88 -4.44 -2.03
N CYS A 220 9.44 -4.62 -0.82
CA CYS A 220 9.02 -3.86 0.36
C CYS A 220 9.47 -2.40 0.17
N LEU A 221 8.59 -1.54 -0.34
CA LEU A 221 8.73 -0.09 -0.16
C LEU A 221 8.10 0.26 1.17
N ASN A 222 8.96 0.50 2.17
CA ASN A 222 8.59 1.05 3.46
C ASN A 222 9.24 2.44 3.56
N ILE A 223 8.55 3.44 3.03
CA ILE A 223 8.54 4.79 3.59
C ILE A 223 7.12 5.29 3.29
N LEU A 224 6.32 5.38 4.34
CA LEU A 224 4.99 6.01 4.37
C LEU A 224 3.91 5.32 3.51
N ASP A 225 3.26 4.34 4.13
CA ASP A 225 1.84 4.02 3.89
C ASP A 225 1.00 5.31 3.94
N LEU A 226 0.84 5.98 2.80
CA LEU A 226 -0.15 7.04 2.61
C LEU A 226 -1.17 6.61 1.57
N PRO A 227 -2.24 5.91 1.97
CA PRO A 227 -3.56 6.22 1.45
C PRO A 227 -4.01 7.53 2.11
N SER A 228 -3.46 8.67 1.67
CA SER A 228 -4.18 9.92 1.74
C SER A 228 -5.20 9.92 0.61
N ILE A 229 -6.30 9.22 0.84
CA ILE A 229 -7.53 9.36 0.08
C ILE A 229 -8.55 9.84 1.11
N PHE A 230 -9.10 11.03 0.88
CA PHE A 230 -10.28 11.53 1.56
C PHE A 230 -11.38 10.46 1.67
#